data_AF-G1XDE0-F1
#
_entry.id   AF-G1XDE0-F1
#
_cell.length_a   1.000
_cell.length_b   1.000
_cell.length_c   1.000
_cell.angle_alpha   90.00
_cell.angle_beta   90.00
_cell.angle_gamma   90.00
#
_symmetry.space_group_name_H-M   'P 1'
#
loop_
_entity.id
_entity.type
_entity.pdbx_description
1 polymer ?
#
loop_
_entity_poly.entity_id
_entity_poly.type
_entity_poly.pdbx_seq_one_letter_code
_entity_poly.pdbx_strand_id
1 'polypeptide(L)'
;MESSMSLLSALGYLWLTAYRSGNIKAPLYADVIRALPLWTSRGLKVYIYSSGSVLAQKLFFEYTDNEAQPDQRGYLSGYFDTVNAGVKWEKTSYEKICEETGILPHEWVFLTDNVKEVEAATAAGLHARIVSRPGNTPVSDDDIQKFGELVTDFVEDGGLKEVLGV
;
A
#
# COMPACT_ATOMS: atom_id res chain seq x y z
N MET A 1 -8.81 26.23 2.53
CA MET A 1 -9.25 24.93 3.11
C MET A 1 -10.58 24.46 2.49
N GLU A 2 -11.59 25.34 2.30
CA GLU A 2 -12.81 24.99 1.54
C GLU A 2 -12.57 24.66 0.06
N SER A 3 -11.66 25.38 -0.61
CA SER A 3 -11.36 25.17 -2.04
C SER A 3 -10.67 23.84 -2.36
N SER A 4 -9.91 23.29 -1.42
CA SER A 4 -9.22 22.00 -1.60
C SER A 4 -10.16 20.81 -1.35
N MET A 5 -11.09 20.93 -0.39
CA MET A 5 -12.12 19.91 -0.16
C MET A 5 -13.09 19.78 -1.35
N SER A 6 -13.47 20.90 -1.97
CA SER A 6 -14.35 20.88 -3.15
C SER A 6 -13.67 20.26 -4.36
N LEU A 7 -12.38 20.53 -4.58
CA LEU A 7 -11.60 19.91 -5.66
C LEU A 7 -11.42 18.40 -5.46
N LEU A 8 -11.06 17.96 -4.24
CA LEU A 8 -10.90 16.54 -3.94
C LEU A 8 -12.21 15.77 -4.11
N SER A 9 -13.33 16.41 -3.73
CA SER A 9 -14.68 15.84 -3.89
C SER A 9 -15.08 15.74 -5.37
N ALA A 10 -14.80 16.78 -6.17
CA ALA A 10 -15.08 16.78 -7.60
C ALA A 10 -14.23 15.75 -8.36
N LEU A 11 -12.94 15.64 -8.02
CA LEU A 11 -12.06 14.60 -8.57
C LEU A 11 -12.57 13.21 -8.18
N GLY A 12 -12.93 12.99 -6.91
CA GLY A 12 -13.51 11.73 -6.45
C GLY A 12 -14.76 11.31 -7.25
N TYR A 13 -15.64 12.27 -7.57
CA TYR A 13 -16.82 12.01 -8.40
C TYR A 13 -16.47 11.66 -9.84
N LEU A 14 -15.47 12.33 -10.43
CA LEU A 14 -15.00 12.02 -11.78
C LEU A 14 -14.43 10.60 -11.86
N TRP A 15 -13.55 10.23 -10.92
CA TRP A 15 -12.98 8.88 -10.83
C TRP A 15 -14.08 7.84 -10.66
N LEU A 16 -15.02 8.07 -9.72
CA LEU A 16 -16.16 7.18 -9.51
C LEU A 16 -16.97 6.96 -10.80
N THR A 17 -17.24 8.04 -11.54
CA THR A 17 -18.01 7.97 -12.79
C THR A 17 -17.25 7.17 -13.85
N ALA A 18 -15.95 7.43 -14.02
CA ALA A 18 -15.13 6.75 -15.01
C ALA A 18 -14.94 5.26 -14.69
N TYR A 19 -14.79 4.91 -13.41
CA TYR A 19 -14.73 3.51 -12.97
C TYR A 19 -16.06 2.79 -13.16
N ARG A 20 -17.19 3.40 -12.74
CA ARG A 20 -18.53 2.81 -12.89
C ARG A 20 -18.96 2.62 -14.33
N SER A 21 -18.52 3.49 -15.24
CA SER A 21 -18.80 3.33 -16.66
C SER A 21 -17.93 2.23 -17.31
N GLY A 22 -16.95 1.68 -16.60
CA GLY A 22 -16.00 0.71 -17.12
C GLY A 22 -14.95 1.32 -18.06
N ASN A 23 -14.89 2.65 -18.17
CA ASN A 23 -13.94 3.34 -19.05
C ASN A 23 -12.49 3.23 -18.55
N ILE A 24 -12.32 3.04 -17.24
CA ILE A 24 -11.03 2.81 -16.61
C ILE A 24 -11.13 1.61 -15.67
N LYS A 25 -10.04 0.85 -15.60
CA LYS A 25 -9.80 -0.19 -14.59
C LYS A 25 -8.47 0.10 -13.92
N ALA A 26 -8.39 -0.11 -12.62
CA ALA A 26 -7.17 0.09 -11.86
C ALA A 26 -6.20 -1.07 -12.12
N PRO A 27 -4.99 -0.81 -12.65
CA PRO A 27 -4.05 -1.87 -12.94
C PRO A 27 -3.45 -2.42 -11.64
N LEU A 28 -3.56 -3.73 -11.44
CA LEU A 28 -2.83 -4.43 -10.39
C LEU A 28 -1.78 -5.36 -11.00
N TYR A 29 -0.60 -5.42 -10.39
CA TYR A 29 0.38 -6.42 -10.76
C TYR A 29 -0.16 -7.83 -10.47
N ALA A 30 0.15 -8.78 -11.35
CA ALA A 30 -0.38 -10.14 -11.27
C ALA A 30 -0.01 -10.85 -9.97
N ASP A 31 1.17 -10.57 -9.40
CA ASP A 31 1.57 -11.10 -8.10
C ASP A 31 0.82 -10.45 -6.93
N VAL A 32 0.40 -9.18 -7.03
CA VAL A 32 -0.46 -8.55 -6.03
C VAL A 32 -1.83 -9.22 -6.00
N ILE A 33 -2.42 -9.51 -7.17
CA ILE A 33 -3.70 -10.23 -7.29
C ILE A 33 -3.61 -11.62 -6.64
N ARG A 34 -2.46 -12.28 -6.72
CA ARG A 34 -2.21 -13.58 -6.08
C ARG A 34 -1.89 -13.46 -4.59
N ALA A 35 -1.18 -12.41 -4.18
CA ALA A 35 -0.71 -12.22 -2.80
C ALA A 35 -1.84 -11.87 -1.83
N LEU A 36 -2.79 -11.02 -2.22
CA LEU A 36 -3.91 -10.61 -1.37
C LEU A 36 -4.72 -11.79 -0.81
N PRO A 37 -5.24 -12.74 -1.63
CA PRO A 37 -5.92 -13.91 -1.11
C PRO A 37 -4.99 -14.84 -0.32
N LEU A 38 -3.72 -14.98 -0.74
CA LEU A 38 -2.75 -15.80 -0.02
C LEU A 38 -2.54 -15.29 1.41
N TRP A 39 -2.20 -14.02 1.58
CA TRP A 39 -1.92 -13.41 2.88
C TRP A 39 -3.14 -13.44 3.79
N THR A 40 -4.31 -13.08 3.28
CA THR A 40 -5.55 -13.09 4.08
C THR A 40 -5.98 -14.51 4.47
N SER A 41 -5.78 -15.52 3.61
CA SER A 41 -6.04 -16.92 3.96
C SER A 41 -5.13 -17.45 5.08
N ARG A 42 -3.97 -16.82 5.29
CA ARG A 42 -3.04 -17.10 6.37
C ARG A 42 -3.31 -16.28 7.64
N GLY A 43 -4.37 -15.49 7.65
CA GLY A 43 -4.77 -14.65 8.79
C GLY A 43 -4.04 -13.31 8.87
N LEU A 44 -3.23 -12.96 7.87
CA LEU A 44 -2.59 -11.65 7.81
C LEU A 44 -3.63 -10.57 7.49
N LYS A 45 -3.48 -9.41 8.13
CA LYS A 45 -4.26 -8.21 7.82
C LYS A 45 -3.50 -7.38 6.81
N VAL A 46 -4.19 -6.90 5.78
CA VAL A 46 -3.59 -6.07 4.72
C VAL A 46 -4.17 -4.67 4.79
N TYR A 47 -3.31 -3.66 4.87
CA TYR A 47 -3.69 -2.25 4.91
C TYR A 47 -3.06 -1.49 3.76
N ILE A 48 -3.72 -0.44 3.28
CA ILE A 48 -3.17 0.47 2.27
C ILE A 48 -2.80 1.79 2.93
N TYR A 49 -1.63 2.35 2.62
CA TYR A 49 -1.24 3.70 3.00
C TYR A 49 -0.75 4.49 1.78
N SER A 50 -1.51 5.52 1.39
CA SER A 50 -1.25 6.28 0.16
C SER A 50 -1.54 7.77 0.34
N SER A 51 -0.91 8.62 -0.46
CA SER A 51 -1.24 10.05 -0.54
C SER A 51 -2.58 10.33 -1.22
N GLY A 52 -3.14 9.35 -1.96
CA GLY A 52 -4.52 9.40 -2.45
C GLY A 52 -5.51 9.24 -1.29
N SER A 53 -6.65 9.93 -1.35
CA SER A 53 -7.67 9.85 -0.30
C SER A 53 -8.19 8.43 -0.09
N VAL A 54 -8.66 8.11 1.12
CA VAL A 54 -9.30 6.81 1.41
C VAL A 54 -10.41 6.47 0.39
N LEU A 55 -11.18 7.47 -0.07
CA LEU A 55 -12.18 7.26 -1.10
C LEU A 55 -11.55 6.80 -2.42
N ALA A 56 -10.48 7.47 -2.89
CA ALA A 56 -9.79 7.11 -4.11
C ALA A 56 -9.18 5.70 -4.03
N GLN A 57 -8.60 5.35 -2.87
CA GLN A 57 -8.06 4.01 -2.63
C GLN A 57 -9.16 2.94 -2.72
N LYS A 58 -10.31 3.16 -2.08
CA LYS A 58 -11.44 2.24 -2.16
C LYS A 58 -11.92 2.04 -3.59
N LEU A 59 -12.02 3.11 -4.37
CA LEU A 59 -12.40 3.01 -5.78
C LEU A 59 -11.35 2.26 -6.60
N PHE A 60 -10.07 2.51 -6.36
CA PHE A 60 -8.98 1.81 -7.03
C PHE A 60 -9.09 0.29 -6.83
N PHE A 61 -9.32 -0.17 -5.59
CA PHE A 61 -9.46 -1.60 -5.30
C PHE A 61 -10.85 -2.19 -5.58
N GLU A 62 -11.87 -1.37 -5.84
CA GLU A 62 -13.22 -1.85 -6.24
C GLU A 62 -13.28 -2.18 -7.75
N TYR A 63 -12.54 -1.44 -8.57
CA TYR A 63 -12.63 -1.51 -10.04
C TYR A 63 -11.27 -1.90 -10.66
N THR A 64 -10.70 -3.03 -10.25
CA THR A 64 -9.41 -3.50 -10.74
C THR A 64 -9.49 -4.15 -12.12
N ASP A 65 -8.35 -4.34 -12.78
CA ASP A 65 -8.21 -5.07 -14.05
C ASP A 65 -8.23 -6.60 -13.88
N ASN A 66 -8.43 -7.11 -12.67
CA ASN A 66 -8.68 -8.53 -12.44
C ASN A 66 -10.09 -8.92 -12.92
N GLU A 67 -10.21 -9.34 -14.18
CA GLU A 67 -11.50 -9.71 -14.79
C GLU A 67 -12.27 -10.81 -14.02
N ALA A 68 -11.56 -11.71 -13.33
CA ALA A 68 -12.21 -12.79 -12.57
C ALA A 68 -12.85 -12.28 -11.27
N GLN A 69 -12.26 -11.27 -10.65
CA GLN A 69 -12.76 -10.65 -9.41
C GLN A 69 -12.34 -9.18 -9.38
N PRO A 70 -13.09 -8.25 -10.00
CA PRO A 70 -12.67 -6.85 -10.07
C PRO A 70 -12.59 -6.16 -8.71
N ASP A 71 -13.51 -6.49 -7.78
CA ASP A 71 -13.51 -5.93 -6.42
C ASP A 71 -12.59 -6.74 -5.51
N GLN A 72 -11.45 -6.15 -5.17
CA GLN A 72 -10.40 -6.69 -4.31
C GLN A 72 -10.50 -6.19 -2.86
N ARG A 73 -11.44 -5.29 -2.54
CA ARG A 73 -11.53 -4.67 -1.20
C ARG A 73 -11.79 -5.67 -0.09
N GLY A 74 -12.38 -6.82 -0.41
CA GLY A 74 -12.61 -7.91 0.54
C GLY A 74 -11.34 -8.45 1.19
N TYR A 75 -10.17 -8.24 0.58
CA TYR A 75 -8.87 -8.62 1.14
C TYR A 75 -8.23 -7.52 1.99
N LEU A 76 -8.80 -6.31 2.04
CA LEU A 76 -8.21 -5.16 2.71
C LEU A 76 -8.87 -4.92 4.07
N SER A 77 -8.06 -4.88 5.12
CA SER A 77 -8.44 -4.65 6.51
C SER A 77 -8.60 -3.17 6.86
N GLY A 78 -8.03 -2.25 6.07
CA GLY A 78 -8.16 -0.82 6.30
C GLY A 78 -7.36 0.05 5.33
N TYR A 79 -7.55 1.36 5.44
CA TYR A 79 -6.98 2.36 4.55
C TYR A 79 -6.49 3.56 5.35
N PHE A 80 -5.30 4.03 5.00
CA PHE A 80 -4.67 5.22 5.56
C PHE A 80 -4.29 6.18 4.44
N ASP A 81 -4.47 7.47 4.69
CA ASP A 81 -4.03 8.55 3.83
C ASP A 81 -3.31 9.65 4.62
N THR A 82 -2.94 10.73 3.92
CA THR A 82 -2.22 11.83 4.56
C THR A 82 -3.06 12.66 5.52
N VAL A 83 -4.39 12.47 5.52
CA VAL A 83 -5.32 13.16 6.42
C VAL A 83 -5.47 12.36 7.72
N ASN A 84 -5.63 11.03 7.63
CA ASN A 84 -5.84 10.21 8.81
C ASN A 84 -4.53 9.67 9.44
N ALA A 85 -3.46 9.42 8.68
CA ALA A 85 -2.17 8.96 9.23
C ALA A 85 -1.14 10.09 9.34
N GLY A 86 -1.06 10.96 8.34
CA GLY A 86 -0.04 12.00 8.24
C GLY A 86 0.87 11.81 7.03
N VAL A 87 1.98 12.55 6.95
CA VAL A 87 2.87 12.54 5.80
C VAL A 87 3.74 11.27 5.76
N LYS A 88 3.88 10.64 4.59
CA LYS A 88 4.48 9.29 4.44
C LYS A 88 5.97 9.19 4.79
N TRP A 89 6.70 10.30 4.82
CA TRP A 89 8.11 10.33 5.21
C TRP A 89 8.33 10.77 6.67
N GLU A 90 7.26 10.83 7.48
CA GLU A 90 7.35 11.14 8.90
C GLU A 90 7.08 9.89 9.74
N LYS A 91 7.98 9.62 10.69
CA LYS A 91 7.90 8.50 11.64
C LYS A 91 6.54 8.47 12.37
N THR A 92 6.05 9.63 12.78
CA THR A 92 4.80 9.81 13.54
C THR A 92 3.57 9.27 12.80
N SER A 93 3.59 9.24 11.46
CA SER A 93 2.50 8.67 10.67
C SER A 93 2.37 7.16 10.88
N TYR A 94 3.51 6.46 10.99
CA TYR A 94 3.55 5.01 11.20
C TYR A 94 3.24 4.64 12.66
N GLU A 95 3.69 5.45 13.61
CA GLU A 95 3.30 5.33 15.03
C GLU A 95 1.77 5.43 15.16
N LYS A 96 1.17 6.43 14.50
CA LYS A 96 -0.29 6.60 14.48
C LYS A 96 -1.03 5.42 13.87
N ILE A 97 -0.53 4.86 12.76
CA ILE A 97 -1.11 3.64 12.15
C ILE A 97 -1.07 2.47 13.13
N CYS A 98 0.05 2.27 13.84
CA CYS A 98 0.16 1.21 14.85
C CYS A 98 -0.81 1.42 16.02
N GLU A 99 -0.92 2.67 16.51
CA GLU A 99 -1.87 3.03 17.57
C GLU A 99 -3.34 2.79 17.16
N GLU A 100 -3.74 3.23 15.96
CA GLU A 100 -5.11 3.08 15.48
C GLU A 100 -5.51 1.61 15.24
N THR A 101 -4.56 0.77 14.86
CA THR A 101 -4.81 -0.66 14.60
C THR A 101 -4.63 -1.54 15.84
N GLY A 102 -3.88 -1.06 16.84
CA GLY A 102 -3.47 -1.83 18.01
C GLY A 102 -2.47 -2.95 17.70
N ILE A 103 -1.86 -2.95 16.51
CA ILE A 103 -0.85 -3.94 16.09
C ILE A 103 0.53 -3.39 16.47
N LEU A 104 1.38 -4.23 17.07
CA LEU A 104 2.69 -3.77 17.52
C LEU A 104 3.58 -3.45 16.32
N PRO A 105 4.45 -2.41 16.38
CA PRO A 105 5.27 -2.00 15.25
C PRO A 105 6.05 -3.14 14.59
N HIS A 106 6.67 -4.02 15.38
CA HIS A 106 7.48 -5.14 14.86
C HIS A 106 6.66 -6.27 14.22
N GLU A 107 5.33 -6.25 14.31
CA GLU A 107 4.45 -7.20 13.62
C GLU A 107 4.09 -6.73 12.20
N TRP A 108 4.48 -5.51 11.83
CA TRP A 108 4.23 -4.96 10.50
C TRP A 108 5.36 -5.24 9.52
N VAL A 109 4.99 -5.51 8.28
CA VAL A 109 5.86 -5.42 7.11
C VAL A 109 5.31 -4.35 6.17
N PHE A 110 6.04 -3.25 6.04
CA PHE A 110 5.69 -2.15 5.16
C PHE A 110 6.42 -2.27 3.81
N LEU A 111 5.66 -2.27 2.73
CA LEU A 111 6.15 -2.45 1.36
C LEU A 111 5.96 -1.13 0.59
N THR A 112 7.06 -0.51 0.15
CA THR A 112 7.04 0.76 -0.59
C THR A 112 8.23 0.86 -1.53
N ASP A 113 8.07 1.57 -2.64
CA ASP A 113 9.16 1.89 -3.57
C ASP A 113 10.00 3.10 -3.11
N ASN A 114 9.52 3.86 -2.13
CA ASN A 114 10.16 5.09 -1.69
C ASN A 114 11.05 4.88 -0.46
N VAL A 115 12.36 5.04 -0.63
CA VAL A 115 13.38 4.89 0.43
C VAL A 115 13.09 5.77 1.65
N LYS A 116 12.58 7.00 1.48
CA LYS A 116 12.26 7.89 2.62
C LYS A 116 11.10 7.36 3.45
N GLU A 117 10.18 6.63 2.83
CA GLU A 117 9.08 5.99 3.53
C GLU A 117 9.57 4.74 4.29
N VAL A 118 10.49 3.96 3.70
CA VAL A 118 11.18 2.87 4.39
C VAL A 118 11.93 3.38 5.63
N GLU A 119 12.65 4.49 5.51
CA GLU A 119 13.35 5.14 6.62
C GLU A 119 12.40 5.51 7.76
N ALA A 120 11.29 6.17 7.43
CA ALA A 120 10.31 6.61 8.41
C ALA A 120 9.60 5.44 9.11
N ALA A 121 9.22 4.40 8.36
CA ALA A 121 8.61 3.18 8.90
C ALA A 121 9.59 2.41 9.81
N THR A 122 10.84 2.25 9.36
CA THR A 122 11.89 1.59 10.15
C THR A 122 12.18 2.36 11.43
N ALA A 123 12.22 3.70 11.38
CA ALA A 123 12.40 4.54 12.56
C ALA A 123 11.26 4.38 13.57
N ALA A 124 10.03 4.05 13.11
CA ALA A 124 8.88 3.76 13.94
C ALA A 124 8.86 2.31 14.48
N GLY A 125 9.84 1.47 14.09
CA GLY A 125 9.98 0.10 14.57
C GLY A 125 9.26 -0.96 13.71
N LEU A 126 8.78 -0.59 12.53
CA LEU A 126 8.21 -1.54 11.57
C LEU A 126 9.32 -2.28 10.82
N HIS A 127 9.07 -3.52 10.38
CA HIS A 127 9.84 -4.05 9.27
C HIS A 127 9.42 -3.31 8.00
N ALA A 128 10.38 -2.82 7.22
CA ALA A 128 10.11 -2.18 5.95
C ALA A 128 11.02 -2.77 4.86
N ARG A 129 10.50 -2.84 3.64
CA ARG A 129 11.21 -3.36 2.46
C ARG A 129 10.98 -2.47 1.26
N ILE A 130 12.02 -2.32 0.46
CA ILE A 130 11.98 -1.57 -0.80
C ILE A 130 11.37 -2.46 -1.88
N VAL A 131 10.32 -1.99 -2.54
CA VAL A 131 9.68 -2.67 -3.67
C VAL A 131 10.20 -2.08 -4.98
N SER A 132 10.68 -2.94 -5.87
CA SER A 132 11.15 -2.55 -7.20
C SER A 132 10.23 -3.09 -8.28
N ARG A 133 9.64 -2.19 -9.06
CA ARG A 133 8.78 -2.50 -10.22
C ARG A 133 9.28 -1.80 -11.47
N PRO A 134 8.95 -2.31 -12.67
CA PRO A 134 9.29 -1.64 -13.93
C PRO A 134 8.78 -0.19 -13.93
N GLY A 135 9.69 0.76 -14.17
CA GLY A 135 9.39 2.19 -14.17
C GLY A 135 9.73 2.93 -12.87
N ASN A 136 10.04 2.23 -11.78
CA ASN A 136 10.52 2.86 -10.56
C ASN A 136 11.88 3.51 -10.77
N THR A 137 12.19 4.53 -9.95
CA THR A 137 13.53 5.10 -9.90
C THR A 137 14.52 4.04 -9.41
N PRO A 138 15.72 3.92 -10.03
CA PRO A 138 16.74 3.02 -9.54
C PRO A 138 17.08 3.28 -8.07
N VAL A 139 17.15 2.22 -7.29
CA VAL A 139 17.55 2.25 -5.87
C VAL A 139 19.07 2.22 -5.80
N SER A 140 19.66 2.99 -4.89
CA SER A 140 21.12 3.02 -4.72
C SER A 140 21.64 1.75 -4.05
N ASP A 141 22.89 1.38 -4.33
CA ASP A 141 23.54 0.24 -3.66
C ASP A 141 23.61 0.44 -2.14
N ASP A 142 23.81 1.68 -1.69
CA ASP A 142 23.81 2.05 -0.27
C ASP A 142 22.45 1.76 0.39
N ASP A 143 21.35 2.08 -0.29
CA ASP A 143 19.99 1.82 0.21
C ASP A 143 19.67 0.32 0.24
N ILE A 144 20.11 -0.43 -0.78
CA ILE A 144 19.98 -1.90 -0.81
C ILE A 144 20.78 -2.52 0.33
N GLN A 145 22.02 -2.06 0.56
CA GLN A 145 22.84 -2.54 1.67
C GLN A 145 22.20 -2.22 3.03
N LYS A 146 21.55 -1.07 3.16
CA LYS A 146 20.94 -0.59 4.41
C LYS A 146 19.60 -1.27 4.71
N PHE A 147 18.75 -1.49 3.72
CA PHE A 147 17.37 -1.97 3.91
C PHE A 147 17.11 -3.38 3.41
N GLY A 148 18.12 -4.02 2.82
CA GLY A 148 18.06 -5.39 2.32
C GLY A 148 17.66 -5.47 0.84
N GLU A 149 17.53 -6.71 0.38
CA GLU A 149 17.21 -7.02 -1.02
C GLU A 149 15.86 -6.43 -1.44
N LEU A 150 15.78 -6.06 -2.72
CA LEU A 150 14.60 -5.48 -3.32
C LEU A 150 13.52 -6.54 -3.52
N VAL A 151 12.31 -6.26 -3.01
CA VAL A 151 11.15 -7.09 -3.28
C VAL A 151 10.64 -6.80 -4.69
N THR A 152 10.61 -7.82 -5.53
CA THR A 152 10.15 -7.70 -6.93
C THR A 152 8.85 -8.46 -7.23
N ASP A 153 8.49 -9.44 -6.38
CA ASP A 153 7.27 -10.23 -6.48
C ASP A 153 6.74 -10.55 -5.07
N PHE A 154 5.45 -10.35 -4.82
CA PHE A 154 4.84 -10.50 -3.50
C PHE A 154 4.51 -11.96 -3.12
N VAL A 155 4.69 -12.89 -4.06
CA VAL A 155 4.41 -14.32 -3.89
C VAL A 155 5.66 -15.17 -4.06
N GLU A 156 6.66 -14.75 -4.84
CA GLU A 156 7.86 -15.56 -5.09
C GLU A 156 9.07 -15.14 -4.25
N ASP A 157 9.07 -13.93 -3.69
CA ASP A 157 10.19 -13.41 -2.90
C ASP A 157 10.39 -14.18 -1.58
N GLY A 158 11.52 -14.87 -1.46
CA GLY A 158 11.84 -15.70 -0.30
C GLY A 158 12.03 -14.92 0.99
N GLY A 159 12.65 -13.73 0.92
CA GLY A 159 12.87 -12.87 2.07
C GLY A 159 11.56 -12.30 2.61
N LEU A 160 10.62 -11.97 1.73
CA LEU A 160 9.29 -11.53 2.11
C LEU A 160 8.47 -12.66 2.74
N LYS A 161 8.53 -13.88 2.17
CA LYS A 161 7.88 -15.07 2.75
C LYS A 161 8.35 -15.36 4.16
N GLU A 162 9.66 -15.29 4.38
CA GLU A 162 10.26 -15.53 5.70
C GLU A 162 9.73 -14.55 6.75
N VAL A 163 9.69 -13.25 6.43
CA VAL A 163 9.20 -12.23 7.36
C VAL A 163 7.70 -12.34 7.59
N LEU A 164 6.92 -12.66 6.56
CA LEU A 164 5.46 -12.81 6.67
C LEU A 164 5.03 -14.17 7.24
N GLY A 165 5.92 -15.17 7.27
CA GLY A 165 5.59 -16.54 7.68
C GLY A 165 4.63 -17.26 6.71
N VAL A 166 4.71 -16.97 5.41
CA VAL A 166 3.77 -17.49 4.38
C VAL A 166 4.39 -18.44 3.35
#